data_AF-A0A419X7Q2-F1
#
_entry.id   AF-A0A419X7Q2-F1
#
_cell.length_a   1.000
_cell.length_b   1.000
_cell.length_c   1.000
_cell.angle_alpha   90.00
_cell.angle_beta   90.00
_cell.angle_gamma   90.00
#
_symmetry.space_group_name_H-M   'P 1'
#
loop_
_entity.id
_entity.type
_entity.pdbx_description
1 polymer ?
#
loop_
_entity_poly.entity_id
_entity_poly.type
_entity_poly.pdbx_seq_one_letter_code
_entity_poly.pdbx_strand_id
1 'polypeptide(L)'
;MSEFATPSEERNWAMFCHLSAFSGLIIPFGNIIGPLVLWSMKKEHSALVDREGKKALNFQISMSIYIFVSAFLVIIGIGILLLIALGLINLIFVVMAVVKTLNGEDYQYPLSIKILN
;
A
#
# COMPACT_ATOMS: atom_id res chain seq x y z
N MET A 1 25.40 -8.26 6.66
CA MET A 1 24.71 -9.56 6.83
C MET A 1 23.22 -9.28 6.67
N SER A 2 22.51 -9.88 5.71
CA SER A 2 21.05 -9.67 5.63
C SER A 2 20.41 -10.24 6.89
N GLU A 3 19.49 -9.50 7.51
CA GLU A 3 18.76 -9.98 8.69
C GLU A 3 17.78 -11.12 8.34
N PHE A 4 17.50 -11.30 7.04
CA PHE A 4 16.67 -12.37 6.51
C PHE A 4 17.49 -13.65 6.32
N ALA A 5 16.93 -14.79 6.73
CA ALA A 5 17.57 -16.09 6.57
C ALA A 5 17.43 -16.60 5.12
N THR A 6 16.39 -16.18 4.40
CA THR A 6 16.15 -16.58 3.00
C THR A 6 15.59 -15.46 2.12
N PRO A 7 15.78 -15.51 0.79
CA PRO A 7 15.13 -14.57 -0.14
C PRO A 7 13.59 -14.62 -0.08
N SER A 8 13.01 -15.76 0.25
CA SER A 8 11.56 -15.90 0.44
C SER A 8 11.04 -15.16 1.66
N GLU A 9 11.81 -15.12 2.76
CA GLU A 9 11.44 -14.34 3.94
C GLU A 9 11.47 -12.84 3.66
N GLU A 10 12.51 -12.36 2.99
CA GLU A 10 12.61 -10.96 2.56
C GLU A 10 11.42 -10.56 1.69
N ARG A 11 11.05 -11.44 0.75
CA ARG A 11 9.89 -11.25 -0.14
C ARG A 11 8.55 -11.25 0.60
N ASN A 12 8.40 -12.11 1.60
CA ASN A 12 7.20 -12.14 2.44
C ASN A 12 7.04 -10.83 3.23
N TRP A 13 8.13 -10.29 3.78
CA TRP A 13 8.12 -8.99 4.45
C TRP A 13 7.73 -7.83 3.52
N ALA A 14 8.27 -7.82 2.30
CA ALA A 14 7.90 -6.85 1.28
C ALA A 14 6.41 -6.97 0.90
N MET A 15 5.91 -8.20 0.75
CA MET A 15 4.49 -8.47 0.50
C MET A 15 3.60 -8.00 1.65
N PHE A 16 4.00 -8.24 2.91
CA PHE A 16 3.21 -7.83 4.07
C PHE A 16 3.07 -6.30 4.16
N CYS A 17 4.05 -5.54 3.67
CA CYS A 17 3.90 -4.08 3.57
C CYS A 17 2.69 -3.70 2.70
N HIS A 18 2.45 -4.40 1.58
CA HIS A 18 1.25 -4.19 0.75
C HIS A 18 -0.01 -4.72 1.42
N LEU A 19 0.05 -5.96 1.94
CA LEU A 19 -1.12 -6.63 2.52
C LEU A 19 -1.68 -5.90 3.75
N SER A 20 -0.80 -5.32 4.57
CA SER A 20 -1.17 -4.59 5.78
C SER A 20 -2.01 -3.33 5.51
N ALA A 21 -2.09 -2.85 4.26
CA ALA A 21 -3.04 -1.82 3.85
C ALA A 21 -4.50 -2.21 4.15
N PHE A 22 -4.83 -3.51 4.15
CA PHE A 22 -6.19 -3.96 4.49
C PHE A 22 -6.52 -3.85 5.98
N SER A 23 -5.55 -3.56 6.86
CA SER A 23 -5.87 -3.27 8.26
C SER A 23 -6.78 -2.04 8.42
N GLY A 24 -6.81 -1.15 7.41
CA GLY A 24 -7.76 -0.04 7.32
C GLY A 24 -9.23 -0.44 7.28
N LEU A 25 -9.55 -1.70 6.98
CA LEU A 25 -10.93 -2.21 7.00
C LEU A 25 -11.48 -2.38 8.42
N ILE A 26 -10.60 -2.53 9.42
CA ILE A 26 -10.97 -2.80 10.81
C ILE A 26 -10.53 -1.64 11.72
N ILE A 27 -9.37 -1.06 11.46
CA ILE A 27 -8.75 -0.02 12.28
C ILE A 27 -8.77 1.29 11.48
N PRO A 28 -9.34 2.39 12.01
CA PRO A 28 -9.26 3.70 11.37
C PRO A 28 -7.80 4.08 11.06
N PHE A 29 -7.54 4.55 9.83
CA PHE A 29 -6.20 4.86 9.32
C PHE A 29 -5.21 3.68 9.26
N GLY A 30 -5.68 2.45 9.53
CA GLY A 30 -4.87 1.23 9.46
C GLY A 30 -4.20 1.05 8.09
N ASN A 31 -4.85 1.51 7.01
CA ASN A 31 -4.31 1.40 5.67
C ASN A 31 -2.96 2.10 5.47
N ILE A 32 -2.64 3.12 6.28
CA ILE A 32 -1.32 3.78 6.29
C ILE A 32 -0.47 3.23 7.44
N ILE A 33 -1.05 3.06 8.62
CA ILE A 33 -0.32 2.64 9.83
C ILE A 33 0.27 1.23 9.65
N GLY A 34 -0.49 0.29 9.10
CA GLY A 34 -0.04 -1.08 8.86
C GLY A 34 1.23 -1.13 8.00
N PRO A 35 1.22 -0.57 6.78
CA PRO A 35 2.41 -0.51 5.93
C PRO A 35 3.56 0.25 6.59
N LEU A 36 3.28 1.33 7.32
CA LEU A 36 4.29 2.15 8.00
C LEU A 36 5.04 1.36 9.07
N VAL A 37 4.31 0.62 9.90
CA VAL A 37 4.90 -0.20 10.96
C VAL A 37 5.76 -1.30 10.34
N LEU A 38 5.22 -2.07 9.39
CA LEU A 38 5.96 -3.18 8.79
C LEU A 38 7.19 -2.73 8.00
N TRP A 39 7.07 -1.64 7.23
CA TRP A 39 8.20 -1.03 6.54
C TRP A 39 9.26 -0.58 7.54
N SER A 40 8.88 0.14 8.60
CA SER A 40 9.82 0.67 9.59
C SER A 40 10.61 -0.41 10.33
N MET A 41 10.05 -1.61 10.52
CA MET A 41 10.74 -2.72 11.18
C MET A 41 11.92 -3.28 10.38
N LYS A 42 11.92 -3.13 9.05
CA LYS A 42 12.85 -3.87 8.17
C LYS A 42 13.51 -3.03 7.06
N LYS A 43 13.11 -1.77 6.87
CA LYS A 43 13.63 -0.89 5.81
C LYS A 43 15.15 -0.71 5.82
N GLU A 44 15.77 -0.70 7.00
CA GLU A 44 17.23 -0.52 7.12
C GLU A 44 18.01 -1.81 6.79
N HIS A 45 17.31 -2.95 6.72
CA HIS A 45 17.91 -4.28 6.59
C HIS A 45 17.61 -4.94 5.24
N SER A 46 16.70 -4.39 4.43
CA SER A 46 16.42 -4.85 3.07
C SER A 46 16.02 -3.71 2.14
N ALA A 47 16.75 -3.59 1.03
CA ALA A 47 16.41 -2.68 -0.05
C ALA A 47 15.09 -3.05 -0.75
N LEU A 48 14.75 -4.35 -0.81
CA LEU A 48 13.47 -4.80 -1.35
C LEU A 48 12.32 -4.33 -0.44
N VAL A 49 12.42 -4.56 0.87
CA VAL A 49 11.40 -4.13 1.83
C VAL A 49 11.31 -2.61 1.89
N ASP A 50 12.43 -1.89 1.82
CA ASP A 50 12.41 -0.43 1.75
C ASP A 50 11.64 0.07 0.51
N ARG A 51 11.97 -0.47 -0.67
CA ARG A 51 11.32 -0.10 -1.93
C ARG A 51 9.82 -0.42 -1.92
N GLU A 52 9.45 -1.64 -1.56
CA GLU A 52 8.05 -2.09 -1.57
C GLU A 52 7.22 -1.42 -0.47
N GLY A 53 7.79 -1.19 0.71
CA GLY A 53 7.17 -0.44 1.79
C GLY A 53 6.87 1.01 1.42
N LYS A 54 7.83 1.72 0.80
CA LYS A 54 7.61 3.08 0.27
C LYS A 54 6.51 3.11 -0.78
N LYS A 55 6.45 2.13 -1.70
CA LYS A 55 5.37 2.03 -2.69
C LYS A 55 4.00 1.85 -2.06
N ALA A 56 3.89 0.94 -1.09
CA ALA A 56 2.66 0.70 -0.35
C ALA A 56 2.18 1.98 0.35
N LEU A 57 3.09 2.68 1.05
CA LEU A 57 2.79 3.93 1.74
C LEU A 57 2.38 5.04 0.78
N ASN A 58 3.15 5.27 -0.28
CA ASN A 58 2.85 6.27 -1.30
C ASN A 58 1.44 6.05 -1.87
N PHE A 59 1.10 4.80 -2.20
CA PHE A 59 -0.22 4.48 -2.74
C PHE A 59 -1.33 4.67 -1.71
N GLN A 60 -1.16 4.21 -0.48
CA GLN A 60 -2.20 4.31 0.55
C GLN A 60 -2.44 5.76 0.99
N ILE A 61 -1.39 6.59 1.03
CA ILE A 61 -1.54 8.03 1.26
C ILE A 61 -2.28 8.67 0.07
N SER A 62 -1.91 8.32 -1.16
CA SER A 62 -2.60 8.82 -2.37
C SER A 62 -4.09 8.46 -2.37
N MET A 63 -4.41 7.20 -2.11
CA MET A 63 -5.79 6.73 -2.02
C MET A 63 -6.57 7.43 -0.90
N SER A 64 -5.94 7.66 0.25
CA SER A 64 -6.56 8.40 1.36
C SER A 64 -6.90 9.84 0.96
N ILE A 65 -6.02 10.51 0.22
CA ILE A 65 -6.29 11.86 -0.33
C ILE A 65 -7.45 11.81 -1.32
N TYR A 66 -7.46 10.86 -2.25
CA TYR A 66 -8.54 10.75 -3.25
C TYR A 66 -9.90 10.45 -2.60
N ILE A 67 -9.91 9.57 -1.59
CA ILE A 67 -11.12 9.27 -0.79
C ILE A 67 -11.57 10.51 -0.04
N PHE A 68 -10.66 11.24 0.60
CA PHE A 68 -10.98 12.46 1.33
C PHE A 68 -11.63 13.50 0.41
N VAL A 69 -11.02 13.79 -0.74
CA VAL A 69 -11.60 14.71 -1.74
C VAL A 69 -12.96 14.22 -2.24
N SER A 70 -13.07 12.92 -2.55
CA SER A 70 -14.33 12.33 -3.03
C SER A 70 -15.45 12.40 -1.99
N ALA A 71 -15.12 12.33 -0.70
CA ALA A 71 -16.09 12.50 0.38
C ALA A 71 -16.72 13.91 0.37
N PHE A 72 -15.95 14.98 0.10
CA PHE A 72 -16.53 16.32 -0.08
C PHE A 72 -17.39 16.42 -1.34
N LEU A 73 -17.02 15.74 -2.41
CA LEU A 73 -17.80 15.70 -3.65
C LEU A 73 -19.13 14.94 -3.50
N VAL A 74 -19.38 14.27 -2.37
CA VAL A 74 -20.70 13.68 -2.06
C VAL A 74 -21.76 14.78 -1.98
N ILE A 75 -21.41 15.97 -1.49
CA ILE A 75 -22.33 17.11 -1.35
C ILE A 75 -22.95 17.51 -2.71
N ILE A 76 -22.17 17.36 -3.79
CA ILE A 76 -22.60 17.67 -5.17
C ILE A 76 -23.09 16.42 -5.95
N GLY A 77 -23.25 15.28 -5.27
CA GLY A 77 -23.87 14.06 -5.81
C GLY A 77 -22.95 13.07 -6.54
N ILE A 78 -21.74 13.47 -6.96
CA ILE A 78 -20.82 12.57 -7.69
C ILE A 78 -19.88 11.76 -6.78
N GLY A 79 -19.70 12.19 -5.52
CA GLY A 79 -18.71 11.60 -4.61
C GLY A 79 -18.94 10.12 -4.32
N ILE A 80 -20.19 9.67 -4.25
CA ILE A 80 -20.50 8.25 -3.95
C ILE A 80 -19.97 7.32 -5.03
N LEU A 81 -20.17 7.68 -6.31
CA LEU A 81 -19.66 6.88 -7.44
C LEU A 81 -18.12 6.83 -7.43
N LEU A 82 -17.48 7.96 -7.12
CA LEU A 82 -16.02 8.03 -7.00
C LEU A 82 -15.49 7.17 -5.85
N LEU A 83 -16.14 7.21 -4.67
CA LEU A 83 -15.74 6.41 -3.51
C LEU A 83 -15.82 4.91 -3.80
N ILE A 84 -16.89 4.45 -4.47
CA ILE A 84 -17.03 3.06 -4.89
C ILE A 84 -15.92 2.67 -5.87
N ALA A 85 -15.70 3.49 -6.90
CA ALA A 85 -14.66 3.24 -7.90
C ALA A 85 -13.26 3.18 -7.26
N LEU A 86 -12.92 4.14 -6.39
CA LEU A 86 -11.65 4.19 -5.67
C LEU A 86 -11.46 3.00 -4.74
N GLY A 87 -12.52 2.54 -4.06
CA GLY A 87 -12.47 1.34 -3.22
C GLY A 87 -12.11 0.08 -4.01
N LEU A 88 -12.74 -0.10 -5.18
CA LEU A 88 -12.42 -1.22 -6.08
C LEU A 88 -11.01 -1.12 -6.66
N ILE A 89 -10.61 0.07 -7.13
CA ILE A 89 -9.25 0.31 -7.64
C ILE A 89 -8.20 -0.01 -6.57
N ASN A 90 -8.42 0.46 -5.32
CA ASN A 90 -7.53 0.18 -4.20
C ASN A 90 -7.39 -1.33 -3.95
N LEU A 91 -8.52 -2.05 -3.87
CA LEU A 91 -8.53 -3.50 -3.67
C LEU A 91 -7.74 -4.22 -4.76
N ILE A 92 -8.06 -3.95 -6.03
CA ILE A 92 -7.43 -4.61 -7.18
C ILE A 92 -5.92 -4.35 -7.17
N PHE A 93 -5.49 -3.09 -6.97
CA PHE A 93 -4.08 -2.74 -7.06
C PHE A 93 -3.27 -3.29 -5.90
N VAL A 94 -3.80 -3.32 -4.68
CA VAL A 94 -3.11 -3.95 -3.54
C VAL A 94 -2.96 -5.45 -3.77
N VAL A 95 -4.00 -6.13 -4.25
CA VAL A 95 -3.91 -7.56 -4.57
C VAL A 95 -2.87 -7.82 -5.66
N MET A 96 -2.83 -7.01 -6.73
CA MET A 96 -1.82 -7.14 -7.77
C MET A 96 -0.40 -6.91 -7.22
N ALA A 97 -0.21 -5.92 -6.35
CA ALA A 97 1.09 -5.66 -5.72
C ALA A 97 1.54 -6.84 -4.85
N VAL A 98 0.64 -7.43 -4.07
CA VAL A 98 0.90 -8.64 -3.27
C VAL A 98 1.34 -9.80 -4.16
N VAL A 99 0.55 -10.12 -5.19
CA VAL A 99 0.83 -11.25 -6.09
C VAL A 99 2.16 -11.05 -6.83
N LYS A 100 2.39 -9.86 -7.39
CA LYS A 100 3.62 -9.57 -8.12
C LYS A 100 4.86 -9.58 -7.22
N THR A 101 4.74 -9.02 -6.02
CA THR A 101 5.83 -9.07 -5.03
C THR A 101 6.19 -10.51 -4.69
N LEU A 102 5.20 -11.39 -4.48
CA LEU A 102 5.41 -12.82 -4.24
C LEU A 102 6.07 -13.56 -5.41
N ASN A 103 5.79 -13.15 -6.64
CA ASN A 103 6.46 -13.69 -7.84
C ASN A 103 7.87 -13.10 -8.04
N GLY A 104 8.27 -12.08 -7.28
CA GLY A 104 9.53 -11.36 -7.46
C GLY A 104 9.50 -10.35 -8.60
N GLU A 105 8.32 -9.98 -9.06
CA GLU A 105 8.10 -8.94 -10.06
C GLU A 105 8.00 -7.56 -9.41
N ASP A 106 8.53 -6.54 -10.09
CA ASP A 106 8.35 -5.16 -9.67
C ASP A 106 6.98 -4.64 -10.11
N TYR A 107 6.12 -4.30 -9.15
CA TYR A 107 4.85 -3.63 -9.43
C TYR A 107 4.91 -2.17 -9.02
N GLN A 108 4.43 -1.28 -9.88
CA GLN A 108 4.27 0.13 -9.61
C GLN A 108 2.79 0.42 -9.53
N TYR A 109 2.33 0.94 -8.38
CA TYR A 109 0.94 1.32 -8.22
C TYR A 109 0.58 2.44 -9.21
N PRO A 110 -0.37 2.21 -10.12
CA PRO A 110 -0.94 3.30 -10.90
C PRO A 110 -1.62 4.30 -9.95
N LEU A 111 -1.64 5.57 -10.32
CA LEU A 111 -2.21 6.67 -9.53
C LEU A 111 -1.50 6.96 -8.20
N SER A 112 -0.36 6.32 -7.93
CA SER A 112 0.45 6.60 -6.74
C SER A 112 1.27 7.87 -6.90
N ILE A 113 1.17 8.77 -5.92
CA ILE A 113 1.98 9.96 -5.78
C ILE A 113 3.25 9.57 -5.01
N LYS A 114 4.43 9.87 -5.58
CA LYS A 114 5.72 9.59 -4.94
C LYS A 114 6.01 10.62 -3.85
N ILE A 115 5.73 10.26 -2.60
CA ILE A 115 5.98 11.09 -1.43
C ILE A 115 7.31 10.68 -0.77
N LEU A 116 7.50 9.38 -0.62
CA LEU A 116 8.75 8.77 -0.18
C LEU A 116 9.53 8.28 -1.41
N ASN A 117 10.80 8.68 -1.51
CA ASN A 117 11.74 8.32 -2.59
C ASN A 117 12.72 7.23 -2.15
#